data_AF-A0A2C9JL59-F1
#
_entry.id   AF-A0A2C9JL59-F1
#
_cell.length_a   1.000
_cell.length_b   1.000
_cell.length_c   1.000
_cell.angle_alpha   90.00
_cell.angle_beta   90.00
_cell.angle_gamma   90.00
#
_symmetry.space_group_name_H-M   'P 1'
#
loop_
_entity.id
_entity.type
_entity.pdbx_description
1 polymer ?
#
loop_
_entity_poly.entity_id
_entity_poly.type
_entity_poly.pdbx_seq_one_letter_code
_entity_poly.pdbx_strand_id
1 'polypeptide(L)'
;MKKTIFISYSPDTGFLERKFIVETVKQLKENDLGDDIWFDRDEKNSSTPCWFSTRIEAVEKCHAAVLFISNCYLTNSLSLTEMKILLDRHRNILNSLKLFPILFDKLNVSLIDKQKELLDQLTMSVDLTGTHNCSKSVAEKVSIVVGSLMDDLEKVALVLSKTKTVTPLSSEFNDEFRKKIIFHWSISDVQEWLFHIGITEYYRQCLAEAGIDGFLLLSLSSLDLNLYIGIDNKIMRRKILQQMLHTLELEQKREDKWHLRARSQKPKANVAYIIYDPADVRLAQNLKEDLKEKNLQVIHHNTTKLGHSKEEFIEINGPPIATASQVIIIMTEEASTSPFVYQEVMFADWLGKKITVALFKNIWNTLRSSLKAILGIDVYTTFNRMMASVVDNRQNVICYLDDICLFHENWEDHLKGIRDILKVIQENAFTIQAETVEIDHKPLQFMQQKSMKSGRICWWFLILQNFKLEIKAISGTTNIVADMLSRVTLS
;
A
#
# COMPACT_ATOMS: atom_id res chain seq x y z
N MET A 1 -14.88 14.15 11.51
CA MET A 1 -13.80 13.17 11.69
C MET A 1 -13.05 13.58 12.95
N LYS A 2 -12.85 12.69 13.95
CA LYS A 2 -12.39 13.12 15.28
C LYS A 2 -10.88 13.29 15.41
N LYS A 3 -10.09 12.55 14.63
CA LYS A 3 -8.62 12.52 14.73
C LYS A 3 -7.98 13.12 13.49
N THR A 4 -7.18 14.15 13.68
CA THR A 4 -6.57 14.98 12.64
C THR A 4 -5.09 14.72 12.45
N ILE A 5 -4.41 14.24 13.50
CA ILE A 5 -2.97 13.97 13.54
C ILE A 5 -2.75 12.46 13.50
N PHE A 6 -1.98 11.98 12.53
CA PHE A 6 -1.63 10.56 12.40
C PHE A 6 -0.21 10.29 12.90
N ILE A 7 -0.03 9.25 13.72
CA ILE A 7 1.28 8.81 14.17
C ILE A 7 1.76 7.64 13.29
N SER A 8 2.77 7.90 12.46
CA SER A 8 3.38 6.90 11.59
C SER A 8 4.69 6.38 12.19
N TYR A 9 4.80 5.07 12.34
CA TYR A 9 5.94 4.38 12.92
C TYR A 9 5.98 2.92 12.44
N SER A 10 7.10 2.25 12.65
CA SER A 10 7.21 0.81 12.35
C SER A 10 6.71 -0.07 13.50
N PRO A 11 5.81 -1.03 13.25
CA PRO A 11 5.41 -2.03 14.24
C PRO A 11 6.54 -3.01 14.61
N ASP A 12 7.65 -3.04 13.87
CA ASP A 12 8.79 -3.94 14.09
C ASP A 12 9.91 -3.27 14.92
N THR A 13 9.64 -2.09 15.46
CA THR A 13 10.59 -1.33 16.28
C THR A 13 10.99 -2.07 17.55
N GLY A 14 12.26 -1.95 17.93
CA GLY A 14 12.78 -2.47 19.19
C GLY A 14 12.23 -1.72 20.40
N PHE A 15 12.51 -2.23 21.60
CA PHE A 15 11.93 -1.72 22.85
C PHE A 15 12.15 -0.22 23.07
N LEU A 16 13.38 0.28 22.95
CA LEU A 16 13.68 1.69 23.21
C LEU A 16 12.97 2.65 22.27
N GLU A 17 12.96 2.34 20.97
CA GLU A 17 12.28 3.16 19.95
C GLU A 17 10.77 3.14 20.19
N ARG A 18 10.20 1.98 20.48
CA ARG A 18 8.76 1.87 20.79
C ARG A 18 8.39 2.61 22.06
N LYS A 19 9.22 2.51 23.11
CA LYS A 19 9.04 3.24 24.37
C LYS A 19 9.10 4.75 24.13
N PHE A 20 10.08 5.21 23.34
CA PHE A 20 10.19 6.60 22.94
C PHE A 20 8.92 7.10 22.24
N ILE A 21 8.42 6.39 21.23
CA ILE A 21 7.18 6.74 20.52
C ILE A 21 6.00 6.83 21.49
N VAL A 22 5.84 5.84 22.37
CA VAL A 22 4.75 5.78 23.35
C VAL A 22 4.81 6.97 24.31
N GLU A 23 6.00 7.31 24.83
CA GLU A 23 6.18 8.44 25.74
C GLU A 23 5.96 9.77 25.04
N THR A 24 6.41 9.94 23.80
CA THR A 24 6.12 11.13 22.98
C THR A 24 4.62 11.30 22.76
N VAL A 25 3.93 10.25 22.30
CA VAL A 25 2.48 10.30 22.09
C VAL A 25 1.74 10.57 23.40
N LYS A 26 2.18 9.96 24.51
CA LYS A 26 1.59 10.22 25.83
C LYS A 26 1.70 11.70 26.20
N GLN A 27 2.89 12.30 26.09
CA GLN A 27 3.07 13.72 26.40
C GLN A 27 2.28 14.64 25.46
N LEU A 28 2.21 14.34 24.17
CA LEU A 28 1.37 15.12 23.24
C LEU A 28 -0.10 15.09 23.65
N LYS A 29 -0.62 13.93 24.08
CA LYS A 29 -2.01 13.81 24.57
C LYS A 29 -2.25 14.52 25.90
N GLU A 30 -1.25 14.53 26.79
CA GLU A 30 -1.30 15.27 28.05
C GLU A 30 -1.35 16.80 27.82
N ASN A 31 -0.82 17.27 26.69
CA ASN A 31 -0.94 18.65 26.23
C ASN A 31 -2.18 18.85 25.32
N ASP A 32 -3.33 18.27 25.69
CA ASP A 32 -4.63 18.48 25.04
C ASP A 32 -4.79 18.04 23.56
N LEU A 33 -3.83 17.30 22.98
CA LEU A 33 -3.99 16.66 21.65
C LEU A 33 -4.62 15.26 21.72
N GLY A 34 -5.20 14.89 22.87
CA GLY A 34 -5.75 13.57 23.17
C GLY A 34 -6.72 13.03 22.12
N ASP A 35 -7.74 13.82 21.80
CA ASP A 35 -8.84 13.42 20.90
C ASP A 35 -8.46 13.55 19.42
N ASP A 36 -7.43 14.34 19.09
CA ASP A 36 -6.95 14.60 17.74
C ASP A 36 -5.95 13.55 17.22
N ILE A 37 -5.27 12.82 18.11
CA ILE A 37 -4.22 11.86 17.74
C ILE A 37 -4.79 10.48 17.40
N TRP A 38 -4.45 10.00 16.20
CA TRP A 38 -4.58 8.60 15.79
C TRP A 38 -3.30 7.83 16.06
N PHE A 39 -3.38 6.81 16.91
CA PHE A 39 -2.28 5.94 17.30
C PHE A 39 -2.81 4.54 17.61
N ASP A 40 -2.23 3.49 16.99
CA ASP A 40 -2.84 2.15 17.01
C ASP A 40 -3.06 1.58 18.41
N ARG A 41 -2.18 1.93 19.36
CA ARG A 41 -2.27 1.44 20.74
C ARG A 41 -3.63 1.76 21.37
N ASP A 42 -4.25 2.87 20.98
CA ASP A 42 -5.57 3.27 21.49
C ASP A 42 -6.74 2.71 20.67
N GLU A 43 -6.45 2.18 19.47
CA GLU A 43 -7.47 1.72 18.55
C GLU A 43 -7.93 0.30 18.91
N LYS A 44 -9.24 0.13 19.12
CA LYS A 44 -9.85 -1.16 19.47
C LYS A 44 -9.87 -2.15 18.30
N ASN A 45 -9.69 -1.65 17.08
CA ASN A 45 -9.84 -2.44 15.86
C ASN A 45 -8.55 -3.17 15.44
N SER A 46 -7.44 -3.08 16.19
CA SER A 46 -6.17 -3.75 15.82
C SER A 46 -6.23 -5.28 15.79
N SER A 47 -7.34 -5.85 16.24
CA SER A 47 -7.60 -7.28 16.24
C SER A 47 -8.60 -7.74 15.17
N THR A 48 -8.93 -6.88 14.20
CA THR A 48 -9.87 -7.18 13.10
C THR A 48 -9.13 -7.32 11.77
N PRO A 49 -9.67 -8.09 10.81
CA PRO A 49 -9.09 -8.18 9.48
C PRO A 49 -9.07 -6.85 8.71
N CYS A 50 -9.90 -5.88 9.12
CA CYS A 50 -9.98 -4.55 8.54
C CYS A 50 -9.06 -3.53 9.22
N TRP A 51 -8.19 -3.95 10.16
CA TRP A 51 -7.24 -3.06 10.82
C TRP A 51 -6.38 -2.29 9.82
N PHE A 52 -5.79 -3.01 8.85
CA PHE A 52 -4.91 -2.42 7.85
C PHE A 52 -5.64 -1.37 7.01
N SER A 53 -6.83 -1.69 6.48
CA SER A 53 -7.62 -0.71 5.70
C SER A 53 -8.05 0.48 6.55
N THR A 54 -8.44 0.28 7.81
CA THR A 54 -8.81 1.37 8.74
C THR A 54 -7.64 2.30 9.01
N ARG A 55 -6.44 1.73 9.22
CA ARG A 55 -5.20 2.48 9.43
C ARG A 55 -4.85 3.31 8.20
N ILE A 56 -4.86 2.70 7.02
CA ILE A 56 -4.58 3.40 5.76
C ILE A 56 -5.63 4.48 5.47
N GLU A 57 -6.91 4.25 5.76
CA GLU A 57 -7.95 5.29 5.67
C GLU A 57 -7.68 6.47 6.61
N ALA A 58 -7.09 6.24 7.80
CA ALA A 58 -6.69 7.32 8.69
C ALA A 58 -5.53 8.13 8.10
N VAL A 59 -4.56 7.47 7.46
CA VAL A 59 -3.47 8.12 6.71
C VAL A 59 -4.00 8.95 5.55
N GLU A 60 -5.03 8.49 4.83
CA GLU A 60 -5.59 9.23 3.69
C GLU A 60 -6.38 10.48 4.10
N LYS A 61 -6.82 10.54 5.35
CA LYS A 61 -7.74 11.58 5.82
C LYS A 61 -7.13 12.51 6.88
N CYS A 62 -5.91 12.24 7.36
CA CYS A 62 -5.24 13.09 8.33
C CYS A 62 -4.83 14.44 7.73
N HIS A 63 -4.71 15.48 8.57
CA HIS A 63 -4.25 16.82 8.21
C HIS A 63 -2.79 17.06 8.62
N ALA A 64 -2.31 16.31 9.61
CA ALA A 64 -0.91 16.25 9.98
C ALA A 64 -0.48 14.79 10.18
N ALA A 65 0.79 14.51 9.91
CA ALA A 65 1.41 13.23 10.24
C ALA A 65 2.75 13.44 10.93
N VAL A 66 2.97 12.73 12.05
CA VAL A 66 4.27 12.65 12.74
C VAL A 66 4.91 11.32 12.36
N LEU A 67 6.07 11.37 11.71
CA LEU A 67 6.73 10.18 11.17
C LEU A 67 7.98 9.87 11.99
N PHE A 68 8.01 8.73 12.66
CA PHE A 68 9.18 8.26 13.40
C PHE A 68 10.10 7.46 12.47
N ILE A 69 11.05 8.16 11.84
CA ILE A 69 11.97 7.59 10.85
C ILE A 69 13.13 6.88 11.54
N SER A 70 13.33 5.62 11.17
CA SER A 70 14.40 4.75 11.65
C SER A 70 14.75 3.67 10.62
N ASN A 71 15.76 2.85 10.91
CA ASN A 71 16.09 1.69 10.09
C ASN A 71 14.91 0.71 9.98
N CYS A 72 14.16 0.51 11.07
CA CYS A 72 12.95 -0.34 11.09
C CYS A 72 11.83 0.24 10.23
N TYR A 73 11.70 1.58 10.22
CA TYR A 73 10.74 2.29 9.38
C TYR A 73 11.02 2.11 7.89
N LEU A 74 12.29 2.23 7.47
CA LEU A 74 12.67 2.13 6.06
C LEU A 74 12.75 0.69 5.52
N THR A 75 12.63 -0.31 6.39
CA THR A 75 12.63 -1.73 6.01
C THR A 75 11.24 -2.34 6.01
N ASN A 76 10.34 -1.87 6.88
CA ASN A 76 8.98 -2.38 7.00
C ASN A 76 8.09 -1.91 5.83
N SER A 77 7.35 -2.84 5.22
CA SER A 77 6.49 -2.54 4.06
C SER A 77 5.32 -1.62 4.40
N LEU A 78 4.67 -1.80 5.55
CA LEU A 78 3.56 -0.96 6.00
C LEU A 78 4.02 0.49 6.16
N SER A 79 5.11 0.73 6.90
CA SER A 79 5.64 2.09 7.13
C SER A 79 6.04 2.78 5.82
N LEU A 80 6.62 2.04 4.88
CA LEU A 80 6.92 2.57 3.55
C LEU A 80 5.66 2.90 2.74
N THR A 81 4.62 2.07 2.83
CA THR A 81 3.32 2.34 2.19
C THR A 81 2.70 3.61 2.78
N GLU A 82 2.70 3.77 4.11
CA GLU A 82 2.24 5.00 4.77
C GLU A 82 3.00 6.23 4.28
N MET A 83 4.34 6.14 4.24
CA MET A 83 5.19 7.22 3.76
C MET A 83 4.87 7.61 2.32
N LYS A 84 4.70 6.64 1.42
CA LYS A 84 4.33 6.90 0.02
C LYS A 84 2.98 7.61 -0.10
N ILE A 85 1.99 7.20 0.69
CA ILE A 85 0.67 7.84 0.71
C ILE A 85 0.79 9.29 1.18
N LEU A 86 1.51 9.51 2.28
CA LEU A 86 1.70 10.85 2.85
C LEU A 86 2.44 11.77 1.88
N LEU A 87 3.47 11.27 1.19
CA LEU A 87 4.21 12.04 0.17
C LEU A 87 3.35 12.34 -1.06
N ASP A 88 2.60 11.37 -1.58
CA ASP A 88 1.68 11.58 -2.70
C ASP A 88 0.63 12.65 -2.36
N ARG A 89 0.09 12.60 -1.14
CA ARG A 89 -0.85 13.60 -0.63
C ARG A 89 -0.21 14.97 -0.45
N HIS A 90 1.01 15.03 0.07
CA HIS A 90 1.74 16.28 0.33
C HIS A 90 2.14 17.01 -0.97
N ARG A 91 2.43 16.27 -2.04
CA ARG A 91 2.70 16.85 -3.38
C ARG A 91 1.48 17.51 -4.01
N ASN A 92 0.27 17.06 -3.65
CA ASN A 92 -0.95 17.62 -4.20
C ASN A 92 -1.29 18.94 -3.49
N ILE A 93 -1.14 20.07 -4.19
CA ILE A 93 -1.30 21.43 -3.68
C ILE A 93 -2.67 21.68 -3.02
N LEU A 94 -3.70 20.91 -3.41
CA LEU A 94 -5.04 20.99 -2.82
C LEU A 94 -5.12 20.41 -1.39
N ASN A 95 -4.13 19.62 -0.96
CA ASN A 95 -4.08 19.03 0.37
C ASN A 95 -3.24 19.89 1.32
N SER A 96 -3.83 20.34 2.42
CA SER A 96 -3.15 21.07 3.50
C SER A 96 -2.32 20.18 4.45
N LEU A 97 -1.86 19.00 3.98
CA LEU A 97 -1.19 18.01 4.81
C LEU A 97 0.19 18.49 5.26
N LYS A 98 0.40 18.57 6.58
CA LYS A 98 1.71 18.85 7.19
C LYS A 98 2.41 17.56 7.62
N LEU A 99 3.69 17.45 7.33
CA LEU A 99 4.52 16.32 7.72
C LEU A 99 5.52 16.76 8.79
N PHE A 100 5.69 15.94 9.82
CA PHE A 100 6.64 16.15 10.90
C PHE A 100 7.56 14.93 11.05
N PRO A 101 8.56 14.77 10.16
CA PRO A 101 9.50 13.65 10.26
C PRO A 101 10.48 13.85 11.42
N ILE A 102 10.63 12.82 12.25
CA ILE A 102 11.56 12.74 13.37
C ILE A 102 12.56 11.64 13.05
N LEU A 103 13.84 11.99 13.00
CA LEU A 103 14.90 11.00 12.86
C LEU A 103 15.32 10.50 14.24
N PHE A 104 14.97 9.25 14.56
CA PHE A 104 15.20 8.66 15.88
C PHE A 104 16.65 8.21 16.10
N ASP A 105 17.23 7.54 15.11
CA ASP A 105 18.58 6.97 15.17
C ASP A 105 19.24 7.02 13.78
N LYS A 106 20.57 6.87 13.73
CA LYS A 106 21.36 6.92 12.51
C LYS A 106 20.89 5.84 11.53
N LEU A 107 20.61 6.27 10.30
CA LEU A 107 20.19 5.38 9.23
C LEU A 107 21.40 4.68 8.62
N ASN A 108 21.22 3.41 8.27
CA ASN A 108 22.20 2.65 7.50
C ASN A 108 22.29 3.21 6.09
N VAL A 109 23.52 3.44 5.61
CA VAL A 109 23.78 4.02 4.28
C VAL A 109 23.07 3.25 3.16
N SER A 110 23.09 1.90 3.21
CA SER A 110 22.42 1.06 2.22
C SER A 110 20.90 1.26 2.15
N LEU A 111 20.26 1.61 3.26
CA LEU A 111 18.83 1.91 3.30
C LEU A 111 18.54 3.31 2.78
N ILE A 112 19.42 4.28 3.08
CA ILE A 112 19.34 5.63 2.55
C ILE A 112 19.40 5.57 1.03
N ASP A 113 20.37 4.87 0.46
CA ASP A 113 20.51 4.75 -1.01
C ASP A 113 19.27 4.10 -1.63
N LYS A 114 18.75 3.04 -1.01
CA LYS A 114 17.57 2.31 -1.50
C LYS A 114 16.30 3.17 -1.48
N GLN A 115 16.14 4.06 -0.50
CA GLN A 115 14.94 4.88 -0.31
C GLN A 115 15.20 6.37 -0.53
N LYS A 116 16.28 6.70 -1.25
CA LYS A 116 16.77 8.07 -1.42
C LYS A 116 15.70 8.99 -2.00
N GLU A 117 15.01 8.53 -3.04
CA GLU A 117 13.94 9.30 -3.68
C GLU A 117 12.85 9.70 -2.68
N LEU A 118 12.48 8.81 -1.75
CA LEU A 118 11.47 9.09 -0.74
C LEU A 118 12.00 10.02 0.36
N LEU A 119 13.25 9.82 0.79
CA LEU A 119 13.89 10.61 1.84
C LEU A 119 14.19 12.04 1.41
N ASP A 120 14.63 12.26 0.16
CA ASP A 120 14.95 13.59 -0.38
C ASP A 120 13.72 14.52 -0.43
N GLN A 121 12.52 13.95 -0.37
CA GLN A 121 11.26 14.70 -0.31
C GLN A 121 10.84 15.08 1.10
N LEU A 122 11.50 14.54 2.13
CA LEU A 122 11.21 14.85 3.52
C LEU A 122 12.23 15.85 4.07
N THR A 123 11.72 16.97 4.58
CA THR A 123 12.50 17.85 5.45
C THR A 123 12.35 17.36 6.88
N MET A 124 13.44 16.90 7.51
CA MET A 124 13.41 16.45 8.91
C MET A 124 13.03 17.61 9.83
N SER A 125 11.97 17.44 10.61
CA SER A 125 11.56 18.42 11.62
C SER A 125 12.44 18.34 12.86
N VAL A 126 12.81 17.12 13.27
CA VAL A 126 13.70 16.89 14.41
C VAL A 126 14.72 15.82 14.08
N ASP A 127 16.00 16.10 14.35
CA ASP A 127 17.10 15.15 14.22
C ASP A 127 17.72 14.82 15.60
N LEU A 128 17.49 13.58 16.06
CA LEU A 128 18.01 13.08 17.34
C LEU A 128 19.37 12.38 17.21
N THR A 129 19.94 12.30 16.00
CA THR A 129 21.18 11.57 15.70
C THR A 129 22.45 12.40 15.90
N GLY A 130 22.29 13.72 16.05
CA GLY A 130 23.37 14.65 16.35
C GLY A 130 24.17 14.24 17.59
N THR A 131 25.45 14.57 17.61
CA THR A 131 26.41 14.18 18.67
C THR A 131 25.97 14.55 20.09
N HIS A 132 25.22 15.64 20.25
CA HIS A 132 24.67 16.08 21.53
C HIS A 132 23.34 15.41 21.91
N ASN A 133 22.61 14.85 20.95
CA ASN A 133 21.28 14.26 21.16
C ASN A 133 21.35 12.73 21.30
N CYS A 134 22.35 12.08 20.71
CA CYS A 134 22.43 10.61 20.70
C CYS A 134 22.59 9.99 22.10
N SER A 135 23.30 10.65 23.01
CA SER A 135 23.56 10.20 24.38
C SER A 135 22.43 10.54 25.38
N LYS A 136 21.43 11.31 24.96
CA LYS A 136 20.32 11.71 25.82
C LYS A 136 19.42 10.52 26.17
N SER A 137 18.86 10.57 27.36
CA SER A 137 17.83 9.64 27.83
C SER A 137 16.57 9.72 26.96
N VAL A 138 15.72 8.69 27.04
CA VAL A 138 14.44 8.67 26.31
C VAL A 138 13.59 9.89 26.69
N ALA A 139 13.48 10.20 27.98
CA ALA A 139 12.71 11.35 28.46
C ALA A 139 13.21 12.69 27.89
N GLU A 140 14.53 12.91 27.83
CA GLU A 140 15.09 14.13 27.24
C GLU A 140 14.82 14.22 25.73
N LYS A 141 14.94 13.10 24.99
CA LYS A 141 14.59 13.04 23.57
C LYS A 141 13.11 13.36 23.35
N VAL A 142 12.23 12.85 24.21
CA VAL A 142 10.80 13.12 24.17
C VAL A 142 10.54 14.62 24.35
N SER A 143 11.14 15.25 25.35
CA SER A 143 10.97 16.69 25.60
C SER A 143 11.42 17.56 24.43
N ILE A 144 12.50 17.18 23.73
CA ILE A 144 12.97 17.89 22.53
C ILE A 144 11.92 17.81 21.41
N VAL A 145 11.40 16.61 21.14
CA VAL A 145 10.40 16.42 20.09
C VAL A 145 9.11 17.18 20.41
N VAL A 146 8.58 17.02 21.62
CA VAL A 146 7.35 17.69 22.02
C VAL A 146 7.52 19.19 21.96
N GLY A 147 8.60 19.74 22.54
CA GLY A 147 8.88 21.18 22.50
C GLY A 147 9.09 21.74 21.10
N SER A 148 9.52 20.93 20.14
CA SER A 148 9.70 21.36 18.74
C SER A 148 8.43 21.29 17.90
N LEU A 149 7.51 20.37 18.21
CA LEU A 149 6.35 20.08 17.36
C LEU A 149 5.04 20.66 17.88
N MET A 150 4.94 20.92 19.20
CA MET A 150 3.67 21.25 19.86
C MET A 150 2.96 22.44 19.21
N ASP A 151 3.64 23.57 19.10
CA ASP A 151 3.08 24.82 18.55
C ASP A 151 2.52 24.64 17.13
N ASP A 152 3.13 23.78 16.32
CA ASP A 152 2.69 23.54 14.95
C ASP A 152 1.58 22.49 14.86
N LEU A 153 1.56 21.51 15.77
CA LEU A 153 0.49 20.52 15.89
C LEU A 153 -0.80 21.14 16.43
N GLU A 154 -0.72 22.05 17.41
CA GLU A 154 -1.88 22.77 17.96
C GLU A 154 -2.63 23.56 16.88
N LYS A 155 -1.91 24.15 15.92
CA LYS A 155 -2.51 24.88 14.79
C LYS A 155 -3.34 23.99 13.86
N VAL A 156 -3.12 22.67 13.89
CA VAL A 156 -3.81 21.68 13.03
C VAL A 156 -4.90 20.94 13.79
N ALA A 157 -4.81 20.86 15.11
CA ALA A 157 -5.81 20.24 15.98
C ALA A 157 -7.18 20.93 15.81
N LEU A 158 -8.23 20.13 15.60
CA LEU A 158 -9.59 20.65 15.39
C LEU A 158 -10.41 20.67 16.69
N VAL A 159 -9.97 19.98 17.74
CA VAL A 159 -10.72 19.82 18.98
C VAL A 159 -9.82 20.04 20.19
N LEU A 160 -9.84 21.25 20.74
CA LEU A 160 -9.29 21.52 22.07
C LEU A 160 -10.20 20.90 23.14
N SER A 161 -10.11 19.59 23.33
CA SER A 161 -10.75 18.89 24.44
C SER A 161 -9.84 18.94 25.65
N LYS A 162 -10.36 19.41 26.79
CA LYS A 162 -9.67 19.21 28.08
C LYS A 162 -9.52 17.72 28.34
N THR A 163 -8.30 17.32 28.70
CA THR A 163 -7.90 15.96 29.07
C THR A 163 -8.97 15.25 29.92
N LYS A 164 -9.46 14.10 29.45
CA LYS A 164 -10.22 13.18 30.31
C LYS A 164 -9.27 12.59 31.33
N THR A 165 -9.61 12.75 32.61
CA THR A 165 -8.92 12.09 33.71
C THR A 165 -8.94 10.58 33.52
N VAL A 166 -7.76 9.97 33.56
CA VAL A 166 -7.60 8.50 33.54
C VAL A 166 -8.40 7.95 34.72
N THR A 167 -9.40 7.11 34.44
CA THR A 167 -10.13 6.38 35.47
C THR A 167 -9.13 5.48 36.21
N PRO A 168 -9.12 5.45 37.56
CA PRO A 168 -8.19 4.59 38.27
C PRO A 168 -8.39 3.14 37.82
N LEU A 169 -7.29 2.49 37.43
CA LEU A 169 -7.28 1.06 37.15
C LEU A 169 -7.72 0.33 38.42
N SER A 170 -8.77 -0.48 38.32
CA SER A 170 -9.17 -1.37 39.41
C SER A 170 -7.98 -2.27 39.78
N SER A 171 -7.61 -2.28 41.05
CA SER A 171 -6.50 -3.06 41.59
C SER A 171 -6.82 -4.54 41.79
N GLU A 172 -8.00 -5.00 41.39
CA GLU A 172 -8.46 -6.37 41.59
C GLU A 172 -8.16 -7.22 40.34
N PHE A 173 -7.49 -8.35 40.54
CA PHE A 173 -7.32 -9.38 39.53
C PHE A 173 -8.67 -10.00 39.20
N ASN A 174 -9.08 -9.86 37.94
CA ASN A 174 -10.42 -10.21 37.47
C ASN A 174 -10.39 -11.16 36.25
N ASP A 175 -9.21 -11.67 35.88
CA ASP A 175 -8.93 -12.54 34.73
C ASP A 175 -9.41 -11.97 33.38
N GLU A 176 -9.73 -10.68 33.30
CA GLU A 176 -10.22 -10.06 32.05
C GLU A 176 -9.16 -10.04 30.96
N PHE A 177 -7.88 -10.02 31.32
CA PHE A 177 -6.77 -10.05 30.38
C PHE A 177 -6.84 -11.25 29.43
N ARG A 178 -7.42 -12.38 29.88
CA ARG A 178 -7.58 -13.59 29.06
C ARG A 178 -8.51 -13.38 27.87
N LYS A 179 -9.48 -12.47 27.98
CA LYS A 179 -10.41 -12.13 26.88
C LYS A 179 -9.77 -11.16 25.88
N LYS A 180 -8.79 -10.37 26.30
CA LYS A 180 -8.04 -9.42 25.47
C LYS A 180 -6.95 -10.14 24.68
N ILE A 181 -6.43 -9.47 23.65
CA ILE A 181 -5.15 -9.85 23.02
C ILE A 181 -4.00 -9.14 23.74
N ILE A 182 -2.79 -9.71 23.71
CA ILE A 182 -1.60 -9.15 24.38
C ILE A 182 -1.43 -7.68 24.01
N PHE A 183 -1.60 -7.31 22.74
CA PHE A 183 -1.46 -5.93 22.26
C PHE A 183 -2.24 -4.89 23.10
N HIS A 184 -3.39 -5.26 23.67
CA HIS A 184 -4.25 -4.37 24.46
C HIS A 184 -4.19 -4.61 25.97
N TRP A 185 -3.25 -5.42 26.45
CA TRP A 185 -3.05 -5.59 27.89
C TRP A 185 -2.59 -4.28 28.51
N SER A 186 -3.31 -3.82 29.53
CA SER A 186 -2.85 -2.77 30.42
C SER A 186 -1.67 -3.24 31.28
N ILE A 187 -1.05 -2.32 32.00
CA ILE A 187 0.00 -2.66 32.98
C ILE A 187 -0.56 -3.67 34.00
N SER A 188 -1.79 -3.47 34.50
CA SER A 188 -2.45 -4.39 35.43
C SER A 188 -2.68 -5.78 34.82
N ASP A 189 -3.12 -5.84 33.56
CA ASP A 189 -3.30 -7.12 32.85
C ASP A 189 -1.97 -7.90 32.75
N VAL A 190 -0.85 -7.19 32.46
CA VAL A 190 0.50 -7.79 32.45
C VAL A 190 0.90 -8.30 33.84
N GLN A 191 0.63 -7.53 34.90
CA GLN A 191 0.94 -7.93 36.28
C GLN A 191 0.19 -9.21 36.68
N GLU A 192 -1.09 -9.29 36.36
CA GLU A 192 -1.92 -10.47 36.63
C GLU A 192 -1.42 -11.69 35.83
N TRP A 193 -1.11 -11.52 34.54
CA TRP A 193 -0.52 -12.57 33.72
C TRP A 193 0.80 -13.10 34.31
N LEU A 194 1.72 -12.19 34.70
CA LEU A 194 2.99 -12.54 35.33
C LEU A 194 2.79 -13.30 36.66
N PHE A 195 1.75 -12.94 37.42
CA PHE A 195 1.37 -13.65 38.64
C PHE A 195 0.97 -15.10 38.34
N HIS A 196 0.09 -15.31 37.36
CA HIS A 196 -0.38 -16.65 36.96
C HIS A 196 0.74 -17.57 36.44
N ILE A 197 1.72 -17.03 35.71
CA ILE A 197 2.87 -17.84 35.25
C ILE A 197 3.92 -18.06 36.34
N GLY A 198 3.71 -17.52 37.55
CA GLY A 198 4.60 -17.70 38.71
C GLY A 198 5.92 -16.94 38.56
N ILE A 199 5.88 -15.68 38.10
CA ILE A 199 7.01 -14.75 38.20
C ILE A 199 6.96 -14.08 39.58
N THR A 200 8.12 -14.01 40.24
CA THR A 200 8.25 -13.45 41.58
C THR A 200 7.88 -11.97 41.59
N GLU A 201 7.30 -11.51 42.71
CA GLU A 201 6.81 -10.15 42.86
C GLU A 201 7.85 -9.08 42.55
N TYR A 202 9.10 -9.30 42.97
CA TYR A 202 10.23 -8.42 42.65
C TYR A 202 10.34 -8.11 41.15
N TYR A 203 10.38 -9.14 40.29
CA TYR A 203 10.49 -8.93 38.84
C TYR A 203 9.21 -8.35 38.24
N ARG A 204 8.04 -8.69 38.78
CA ARG A 204 6.78 -8.08 38.33
C ARG A 204 6.77 -6.58 38.57
N GLN A 205 7.24 -6.16 39.74
CA GLN A 205 7.35 -4.75 40.11
C GLN A 205 8.33 -4.01 39.21
N CYS A 206 9.47 -4.62 38.82
CA CYS A 206 10.37 -4.03 37.83
C CYS A 206 9.67 -3.72 36.49
N LEU A 207 8.82 -4.62 35.98
CA LEU A 207 8.02 -4.35 34.78
C LEU A 207 6.96 -3.27 35.01
N ALA A 208 6.32 -3.23 36.19
CA ALA A 208 5.32 -2.23 36.53
C ALA A 208 5.92 -0.82 36.59
N GLU A 209 7.07 -0.67 37.26
CA GLU A 209 7.80 0.60 37.39
C GLU A 209 8.32 1.11 36.04
N ALA A 210 8.72 0.19 35.17
CA ALA A 210 9.09 0.51 33.79
C ALA A 210 7.87 0.85 32.90
N GLY A 211 6.65 0.71 33.42
CA GLY A 211 5.39 1.01 32.71
C GLY A 211 5.07 0.01 31.59
N ILE A 212 5.51 -1.24 31.72
CA ILE A 212 5.35 -2.24 30.65
C ILE A 212 3.91 -2.71 30.58
N ASP A 213 3.24 -2.31 29.51
CA ASP A 213 1.97 -2.83 29.08
C ASP A 213 2.17 -3.88 27.97
N GLY A 214 1.06 -4.41 27.44
CA GLY A 214 1.11 -5.40 26.37
C GLY A 214 1.74 -4.90 25.07
N PHE A 215 1.54 -3.63 24.73
CA PHE A 215 2.11 -3.01 23.54
C PHE A 215 3.65 -2.95 23.58
N LEU A 216 4.21 -2.59 24.74
CA LEU A 216 5.65 -2.59 24.98
C LEU A 216 6.21 -3.99 25.26
N LEU A 217 5.41 -4.88 25.86
CA LEU A 217 5.81 -6.27 26.09
C LEU A 217 6.21 -6.97 24.78
N LEU A 218 5.46 -6.70 23.70
CA LEU A 218 5.70 -7.27 22.37
C LEU A 218 7.01 -6.82 21.70
N SER A 219 7.68 -5.76 22.17
CA SER A 219 8.99 -5.33 21.65
C SER A 219 10.17 -5.72 22.53
N LEU A 220 9.94 -6.32 23.69
CA LEU A 220 11.01 -6.66 24.63
C LEU A 220 11.85 -7.84 24.11
N SER A 221 13.16 -7.63 24.04
CA SER A 221 14.14 -8.69 23.89
C SER A 221 14.72 -9.14 25.23
N SER A 222 15.45 -10.25 25.22
CA SER A 222 16.20 -10.68 26.42
C SER A 222 17.27 -9.67 26.83
N LEU A 223 17.76 -8.84 25.92
CA LEU A 223 18.75 -7.81 26.23
C LEU A 223 18.07 -6.62 26.92
N ASP A 224 16.88 -6.24 26.46
CA ASP A 224 16.11 -5.14 27.04
C ASP A 224 15.66 -5.43 28.47
N LEU A 225 15.18 -6.65 28.72
CA LEU A 225 14.81 -7.13 30.06
C LEU A 225 15.99 -7.04 31.04
N ASN A 226 17.23 -7.20 30.55
CA ASN A 226 18.42 -7.09 31.39
C ASN A 226 18.82 -5.62 31.60
N LEU A 227 19.02 -4.88 30.50
CA LEU A 227 19.64 -3.55 30.54
C LEU A 227 18.69 -2.45 31.03
N TYR A 228 17.40 -2.53 30.70
CA TYR A 228 16.44 -1.44 30.93
C TYR A 228 15.39 -1.77 32.00
N ILE A 229 15.08 -3.06 32.18
CA ILE A 229 14.09 -3.50 33.18
C ILE A 229 14.78 -3.99 34.47
N GLY A 230 16.06 -4.38 34.41
CA GLY A 230 16.81 -4.84 35.59
C GLY A 230 16.60 -6.31 35.96
N ILE A 231 16.10 -7.14 35.03
CA ILE A 231 15.95 -8.59 35.23
C ILE A 231 17.25 -9.28 34.78
N ASP A 232 18.21 -9.37 35.69
CA ASP A 232 19.52 -10.00 35.50
C ASP A 232 19.46 -11.55 35.37
N ASN A 233 18.45 -12.16 35.97
CA ASN A 233 18.26 -13.61 35.95
C ASN A 233 17.82 -14.12 34.58
N LYS A 234 18.74 -14.80 33.88
CA LYS A 234 18.55 -15.37 32.55
C LYS A 234 17.38 -16.37 32.48
N ILE A 235 17.12 -17.13 33.54
CA ILE A 235 16.04 -18.13 33.57
C ILE A 235 14.70 -17.40 33.59
N MET A 236 14.57 -16.35 34.40
CA MET A 236 13.36 -15.53 34.46
C MET A 236 13.08 -14.81 33.15
N ARG A 237 14.11 -14.20 32.53
CA ARG A 237 13.96 -13.59 31.20
C ARG A 237 13.47 -14.59 30.16
N ARG A 238 14.07 -15.79 30.12
CA ARG A 238 13.63 -16.85 29.20
C ARG A 238 12.19 -17.28 29.47
N LYS A 239 11.82 -17.45 30.74
CA LYS A 239 10.47 -17.82 31.15
C LYS A 239 9.44 -16.79 30.66
N ILE A 240 9.68 -15.50 30.89
CA ILE A 240 8.78 -14.42 30.44
C ILE A 240 8.60 -14.46 28.92
N LEU A 241 9.70 -14.47 28.15
CA LEU A 241 9.64 -14.44 26.69
C LEU A 241 8.99 -15.70 26.10
N GLN A 242 9.28 -16.89 26.66
CA GLN A 242 8.66 -18.14 26.22
C GLN A 242 7.17 -18.16 26.50
N GLN A 243 6.73 -17.69 27.67
CA GLN A 243 5.32 -17.62 28.01
C GLN A 243 4.58 -16.57 27.17
N MET A 244 5.24 -15.47 26.81
CA MET A 244 4.68 -14.48 25.88
C MET A 244 4.44 -15.11 24.50
N LEU A 245 5.43 -15.81 23.95
CA LEU A 245 5.29 -16.52 22.67
C LEU A 245 4.19 -17.58 22.72
N HIS A 246 4.13 -18.35 23.81
CA HIS A 246 3.07 -19.34 24.01
C HIS A 246 1.68 -18.69 24.04
N THR A 247 1.54 -17.54 24.70
CA THR A 247 0.28 -16.79 24.73
C THR A 247 -0.11 -16.31 23.33
N LEU A 248 0.83 -15.79 22.55
CA LEU A 248 0.60 -15.38 21.15
C LEU A 248 0.16 -16.57 20.27
N GLU A 249 0.75 -17.75 20.46
CA GLU A 249 0.34 -18.97 19.75
C GLU A 249 -1.11 -19.37 20.09
N LEU A 250 -1.53 -19.21 21.34
CA LEU A 250 -2.91 -19.46 21.76
C LEU A 250 -3.87 -18.44 21.15
N GLU A 251 -3.49 -17.17 21.05
CA GLU A 251 -4.28 -16.13 20.41
C GLU A 251 -4.54 -16.42 18.93
N GLN A 252 -3.52 -16.87 18.19
CA GLN A 252 -3.67 -17.23 16.78
C GLN A 252 -4.63 -18.41 16.54
N LYS A 253 -4.79 -19.29 17.54
CA LYS A 253 -5.68 -20.46 17.47
C LYS A 253 -7.14 -20.14 17.78
N ARG A 254 -7.47 -18.95 18.31
CA ARG A 254 -8.86 -18.58 18.64
C ARG A 254 -9.73 -18.48 17.40
N GLU A 255 -10.93 -19.06 17.42
CA GLU A 255 -11.79 -19.16 16.24
C GLU A 255 -12.13 -17.80 15.62
N ASP A 256 -12.47 -16.81 16.46
CA ASP A 256 -12.80 -15.42 16.10
C ASP A 256 -11.63 -14.64 15.47
N LYS A 257 -10.40 -15.17 15.55
CA LYS A 257 -9.18 -14.58 14.96
C LYS A 257 -8.70 -15.33 13.73
N TRP A 258 -9.63 -15.80 12.90
CA TRP A 258 -9.35 -16.54 11.67
C TRP A 258 -8.35 -15.84 10.74
N HIS A 259 -8.37 -14.51 10.67
CA HIS A 259 -7.50 -13.69 9.83
C HIS A 259 -6.01 -13.83 10.19
N LEU A 260 -5.68 -14.06 11.46
CA LEU A 260 -4.30 -14.35 11.88
C LEU A 260 -3.81 -15.68 11.29
N ARG A 261 -4.68 -16.70 11.26
CA ARG A 261 -4.38 -18.00 10.61
C ARG A 261 -4.27 -17.85 9.10
N ALA A 262 -5.12 -17.03 8.49
CA ALA A 262 -5.10 -16.75 7.06
C ALA A 262 -3.76 -16.17 6.61
N ARG A 263 -3.13 -15.31 7.42
CA ARG A 263 -1.80 -14.75 7.14
C ARG A 263 -0.68 -15.79 7.16
N SER A 264 -0.78 -16.80 8.03
CA SER A 264 0.21 -17.89 8.13
C SER A 264 -0.08 -19.06 7.19
N GLN A 265 -1.19 -19.03 6.46
CA GLN A 265 -1.60 -20.11 5.57
C GLN A 265 -0.72 -20.16 4.31
N LYS A 266 -0.24 -21.36 3.96
CA LYS A 266 0.46 -21.57 2.69
C LYS A 266 -0.52 -21.46 1.51
N PRO A 267 -0.20 -20.67 0.47
CA PRO A 267 -1.03 -20.58 -0.72
C PRO A 267 -1.06 -21.90 -1.49
N LYS A 268 -2.18 -22.17 -2.17
CA LYS A 268 -2.31 -23.29 -3.10
C LYS A 268 -1.69 -22.91 -4.44
N ALA A 269 -0.91 -23.81 -5.02
CA ALA A 269 -0.34 -23.62 -6.34
C ALA A 269 -1.45 -23.51 -7.41
N ASN A 270 -1.22 -22.68 -8.43
CA ASN A 270 -2.12 -22.48 -9.57
C ASN A 270 -3.51 -21.94 -9.21
N VAL A 271 -3.66 -21.30 -8.03
CA VAL A 271 -4.90 -20.64 -7.63
C VAL A 271 -4.74 -19.14 -7.74
N ALA A 272 -5.53 -18.51 -8.61
CA ALA A 272 -5.59 -17.07 -8.77
C ALA A 272 -6.89 -16.53 -8.19
N TYR A 273 -6.82 -15.39 -7.48
CA TYR A 273 -7.99 -14.66 -7.03
C TYR A 273 -8.16 -13.39 -7.86
N ILE A 274 -9.33 -13.17 -8.47
CA ILE A 274 -9.63 -11.96 -9.23
C ILE A 274 -10.41 -10.99 -8.35
N ILE A 275 -9.87 -9.78 -8.21
CA ILE A 275 -10.51 -8.62 -7.59
C ILE A 275 -11.05 -7.73 -8.71
N TYR A 276 -12.33 -7.36 -8.62
CA TYR A 276 -13.00 -6.50 -9.61
C TYR A 276 -14.20 -5.79 -8.96
N ASP A 277 -14.73 -4.74 -9.59
CA ASP A 277 -15.99 -4.13 -9.16
C ASP A 277 -17.19 -4.98 -9.63
N PRO A 278 -18.25 -5.19 -8.84
CA PRO A 278 -19.41 -5.97 -9.28
C PRO A 278 -20.01 -5.58 -10.64
N ALA A 279 -19.88 -4.32 -11.08
CA ALA A 279 -20.29 -3.88 -12.42
C ALA A 279 -19.52 -4.61 -13.55
N ASP A 280 -18.29 -5.04 -13.30
CA ASP A 280 -17.40 -5.71 -14.25
C ASP A 280 -17.51 -7.24 -14.25
N VAL A 281 -18.58 -7.80 -13.65
CA VAL A 281 -18.74 -9.26 -13.49
C VAL A 281 -18.60 -10.04 -14.81
N ARG A 282 -19.05 -9.47 -15.94
CA ARG A 282 -18.92 -10.11 -17.26
C ARG A 282 -17.47 -10.19 -17.71
N LEU A 283 -16.71 -9.11 -17.52
CA LEU A 283 -15.28 -9.07 -17.85
C LEU A 283 -14.50 -10.07 -16.99
N ALA A 284 -14.81 -10.10 -15.69
CA ALA A 284 -14.21 -11.07 -14.77
C ALA A 284 -14.54 -12.52 -15.12
N GLN A 285 -15.75 -12.80 -15.60
CA GLN A 285 -16.15 -14.13 -16.08
C GLN A 285 -15.37 -14.55 -17.33
N ASN A 286 -15.24 -13.66 -18.32
CA ASN A 286 -14.45 -13.95 -19.52
C ASN A 286 -12.99 -14.24 -19.17
N LEU A 287 -12.35 -13.37 -18.36
CA LEU A 287 -10.97 -13.57 -17.93
C LEU A 287 -10.80 -14.88 -17.13
N LYS A 288 -11.80 -15.24 -16.33
CA LYS A 288 -11.83 -16.51 -15.60
C LYS A 288 -11.85 -17.72 -16.54
N GLU A 289 -12.58 -17.65 -17.65
CA GLU A 289 -12.61 -18.71 -18.66
C GLU A 289 -11.25 -18.82 -19.36
N ASP A 290 -10.67 -17.71 -19.80
CA ASP A 290 -9.36 -17.68 -20.46
C ASP A 290 -8.23 -18.23 -19.57
N LEU A 291 -8.25 -17.91 -18.27
CA LEU A 291 -7.25 -18.38 -17.32
C LEU A 291 -7.44 -19.86 -16.98
N LYS A 292 -8.69 -20.38 -17.01
CA LYS A 292 -8.95 -21.81 -16.84
C LYS A 292 -8.37 -22.63 -17.98
N GLU A 293 -8.40 -22.12 -19.22
CA GLU A 293 -7.75 -22.77 -20.37
C GLU A 293 -6.24 -22.92 -20.15
N LYS A 294 -5.63 -22.02 -19.37
CA LYS A 294 -4.22 -22.06 -18.98
C LYS A 294 -3.95 -22.89 -17.71
N ASN A 295 -4.88 -23.76 -17.30
CA ASN A 295 -4.80 -24.60 -16.11
C ASN A 295 -4.69 -23.83 -14.77
N LEU A 296 -5.23 -22.62 -14.70
CA LEU A 296 -5.34 -21.87 -13.44
C LEU A 296 -6.73 -22.04 -12.83
N GLN A 297 -6.78 -22.38 -11.55
CA GLN A 297 -8.01 -22.33 -10.78
C GLN A 297 -8.27 -20.87 -10.38
N VAL A 298 -9.32 -20.29 -10.94
CA VAL A 298 -9.68 -18.90 -10.68
C VAL A 298 -10.86 -18.79 -9.71
N ILE A 299 -10.63 -18.05 -8.62
CA ILE A 299 -11.59 -17.72 -7.57
C ILE A 299 -11.84 -16.21 -7.60
N HIS A 300 -12.98 -15.77 -7.11
CA HIS A 300 -13.33 -14.36 -6.95
C HIS A 300 -14.32 -14.21 -5.78
N HIS A 301 -14.68 -12.97 -5.45
CA HIS A 301 -15.62 -12.70 -4.35
C HIS A 301 -16.97 -13.37 -4.59
N ASN A 302 -17.68 -13.62 -3.48
CA ASN A 302 -19.03 -14.16 -3.53
C ASN A 302 -20.01 -13.11 -4.07
N THR A 303 -20.46 -13.31 -5.30
CA THR A 303 -21.40 -12.40 -5.99
C THR A 303 -22.82 -12.45 -5.42
N THR A 304 -23.17 -13.48 -4.64
CA THR A 304 -24.51 -13.64 -4.04
C THR A 304 -24.60 -13.12 -2.62
N LYS A 305 -23.48 -13.09 -1.89
CA LYS A 305 -23.41 -12.64 -0.50
C LYS A 305 -22.15 -11.78 -0.31
N LEU A 306 -22.30 -10.47 -0.52
CA LEU A 306 -21.26 -9.47 -0.30
C LEU A 306 -21.19 -8.98 1.17
N GLY A 307 -22.17 -9.31 2.00
CA GLY A 307 -22.24 -8.84 3.39
C GLY A 307 -22.74 -7.40 3.53
N HIS A 308 -23.03 -6.99 4.75
CA HIS A 308 -23.62 -5.69 5.09
C HIS A 308 -22.61 -4.68 5.68
N SER A 309 -21.39 -5.14 5.99
CA SER A 309 -20.29 -4.30 6.47
C SER A 309 -18.96 -4.67 5.79
N LYS A 310 -17.94 -3.82 5.94
CA LYS A 310 -16.59 -4.10 5.44
C LYS A 310 -16.01 -5.37 6.10
N GLU A 311 -16.29 -5.57 7.38
CA GLU A 311 -15.84 -6.72 8.15
C GLU A 311 -16.50 -8.01 7.66
N GLU A 312 -17.83 -8.01 7.49
CA GLU A 312 -18.55 -9.19 6.98
C GLU A 312 -18.10 -9.54 5.55
N PHE A 313 -17.87 -8.51 4.71
CA PHE A 313 -17.34 -8.72 3.36
C PHE A 313 -15.97 -9.41 3.37
N ILE A 314 -15.05 -8.99 4.26
CA ILE A 314 -13.73 -9.64 4.39
C ILE A 314 -13.82 -11.00 5.10
N GLU A 315 -14.76 -11.20 6.01
CA GLU A 315 -14.99 -12.51 6.63
C GLU A 315 -15.42 -13.56 5.60
N ILE A 316 -16.25 -13.16 4.63
CA ILE A 316 -16.69 -14.04 3.54
C ILE A 316 -15.58 -14.28 2.52
N ASN A 317 -14.91 -13.21 2.07
CA ASN A 317 -14.01 -13.27 0.89
C ASN A 317 -12.52 -13.41 1.24
N GLY A 318 -12.13 -13.10 2.47
CA GLY A 318 -10.75 -13.18 2.92
C GLY A 318 -10.15 -14.59 2.95
N PRO A 319 -10.85 -15.64 3.44
CA PRO A 319 -10.30 -17.00 3.39
C PRO A 319 -9.98 -17.48 1.96
N PRO A 320 -10.85 -17.27 0.94
CA PRO A 320 -10.49 -17.46 -0.46
C PRO A 320 -9.23 -16.72 -0.91
N ILE A 321 -9.10 -15.42 -0.61
CA ILE A 321 -7.90 -14.62 -0.95
C ILE A 321 -6.64 -15.24 -0.33
N ALA A 322 -6.72 -15.67 0.94
CA ALA A 322 -5.60 -16.30 1.64
C ALA A 322 -5.16 -17.63 1.00
N THR A 323 -6.06 -18.37 0.36
CA THR A 323 -5.70 -19.61 -0.36
C THR A 323 -4.99 -19.37 -1.69
N ALA A 324 -5.19 -18.20 -2.31
CA ALA A 324 -4.64 -17.92 -3.63
C ALA A 324 -3.12 -17.69 -3.60
N SER A 325 -2.42 -18.17 -4.63
CA SER A 325 -1.00 -17.90 -4.86
C SER A 325 -0.76 -16.55 -5.51
N GLN A 326 -1.71 -16.06 -6.30
CA GLN A 326 -1.63 -14.77 -7.00
C GLN A 326 -2.98 -14.06 -6.92
N VAL A 327 -2.93 -12.74 -6.81
CA VAL A 327 -4.10 -11.87 -6.84
C VAL A 327 -4.03 -11.04 -8.11
N ILE A 328 -5.07 -11.10 -8.94
CA ILE A 328 -5.21 -10.34 -10.18
C ILE A 328 -6.26 -9.28 -9.93
N ILE A 329 -5.96 -8.02 -10.23
CA ILE A 329 -6.90 -6.92 -10.08
C ILE A 329 -7.29 -6.42 -11.46
N ILE A 330 -8.58 -6.40 -11.74
CA ILE A 330 -9.14 -5.80 -12.95
C ILE A 330 -9.28 -4.30 -12.70
N MET A 331 -8.56 -3.50 -13.48
CA MET A 331 -8.59 -2.03 -13.41
C MET A 331 -9.37 -1.46 -14.59
N THR A 332 -10.64 -1.18 -14.33
CA THR A 332 -11.60 -0.46 -15.17
C THR A 332 -11.90 0.92 -14.57
N GLU A 333 -12.76 1.71 -15.20
CA GLU A 333 -13.21 2.98 -14.64
C GLU A 333 -13.86 2.84 -13.25
N GLU A 334 -14.73 1.83 -13.08
CA GLU A 334 -15.49 1.58 -11.85
C GLU A 334 -14.58 1.14 -10.69
N ALA A 335 -13.51 0.41 -11.00
CA ALA A 335 -12.54 -0.05 -10.00
C ALA A 335 -11.89 1.09 -9.20
N SER A 336 -11.80 2.30 -9.77
CA SER A 336 -11.16 3.46 -9.12
C SER A 336 -11.86 3.92 -7.83
N THR A 337 -13.18 3.80 -7.78
CA THR A 337 -14.01 4.27 -6.65
C THR A 337 -14.63 3.12 -5.85
N SER A 338 -14.51 1.89 -6.34
CA SER A 338 -15.12 0.70 -5.76
C SER A 338 -14.65 0.42 -4.33
N PRO A 339 -15.56 0.37 -3.35
CA PRO A 339 -15.22 -0.05 -1.99
C PRO A 339 -14.85 -1.53 -1.92
N PHE A 340 -15.36 -2.36 -2.84
CA PHE A 340 -15.05 -3.80 -2.89
C PHE A 340 -13.60 -4.01 -3.30
N VAL A 341 -13.20 -3.42 -4.44
CA VAL A 341 -11.80 -3.47 -4.91
C VAL A 341 -10.87 -2.95 -3.83
N TYR A 342 -11.21 -1.82 -3.20
CA TYR A 342 -10.40 -1.25 -2.13
C TYR A 342 -10.18 -2.23 -0.97
N GLN A 343 -11.25 -2.80 -0.39
CA GLN A 343 -11.11 -3.68 0.78
C GLN A 343 -10.35 -4.97 0.44
N GLU A 344 -10.60 -5.58 -0.71
CA GLU A 344 -9.89 -6.81 -1.12
C GLU A 344 -8.40 -6.55 -1.40
N VAL A 345 -8.06 -5.43 -2.05
CA VAL A 345 -6.66 -5.04 -2.30
C VAL A 345 -5.92 -4.79 -1.00
N MET A 346 -6.53 -4.05 -0.07
CA MET A 346 -5.96 -3.81 1.26
C MET A 346 -5.71 -5.12 2.01
N PHE A 347 -6.68 -6.04 1.97
CA PHE A 347 -6.54 -7.33 2.63
C PHE A 347 -5.48 -8.23 1.96
N ALA A 348 -5.42 -8.23 0.62
CA ALA A 348 -4.42 -8.97 -0.13
C ALA A 348 -2.98 -8.47 0.14
N ASP A 349 -2.78 -7.15 0.21
CA ASP A 349 -1.50 -6.54 0.56
C ASP A 349 -1.10 -6.87 2.01
N TRP A 350 -2.04 -6.79 2.94
CA TRP A 350 -1.81 -7.18 4.35
C TRP A 350 -1.41 -8.66 4.51
N LEU A 351 -1.94 -9.54 3.66
CA LEU A 351 -1.54 -10.95 3.58
C LEU A 351 -0.18 -11.16 2.87
N GLY A 352 0.42 -10.13 2.28
CA GLY A 352 1.66 -10.22 1.51
C GLY A 352 1.50 -10.97 0.19
N LYS A 353 0.30 -10.94 -0.42
CA LYS A 353 0.05 -11.62 -1.69
C LYS A 353 0.76 -10.92 -2.84
N LYS A 354 1.20 -11.70 -3.83
CA LYS A 354 1.68 -11.13 -5.10
C LYS A 354 0.49 -10.58 -5.88
N ILE A 355 0.41 -9.27 -5.96
CA ILE A 355 -0.62 -8.55 -6.71
C ILE A 355 -0.16 -8.35 -8.16
N THR A 356 -1.07 -8.54 -9.10
CA THR A 356 -0.88 -8.29 -10.54
C THR A 356 -2.06 -7.47 -11.05
N VAL A 357 -1.77 -6.42 -11.80
CA VAL A 357 -2.79 -5.50 -12.31
C VAL A 357 -3.07 -5.82 -13.78
N ALA A 358 -4.33 -6.08 -14.11
CA ALA A 358 -4.85 -6.13 -15.46
C ALA A 358 -5.50 -4.77 -15.77
N LEU A 359 -4.76 -3.90 -16.45
CA LEU A 359 -5.20 -2.55 -16.77
C LEU A 359 -6.01 -2.55 -18.08
N PHE A 360 -7.30 -2.20 -17.99
CA PHE A 360 -8.19 -2.03 -19.14
C PHE A 360 -8.42 -0.57 -19.49
N LYS A 361 -8.36 0.32 -18.49
CA LYS A 361 -8.41 1.78 -18.67
C LYS A 361 -7.38 2.44 -17.77
N ASN A 362 -6.63 3.40 -18.27
CA ASN A 362 -5.71 4.17 -17.45
C ASN A 362 -6.49 5.09 -16.49
N ILE A 363 -6.60 4.64 -15.24
CA ILE A 363 -7.26 5.34 -14.14
C ILE A 363 -6.27 5.82 -13.07
N TRP A 364 -4.97 5.85 -13.38
CA TRP A 364 -3.95 6.14 -12.38
C TRP A 364 -4.21 7.45 -11.64
N ASN A 365 -4.55 8.52 -12.36
CA ASN A 365 -4.80 9.82 -11.75
C ASN A 365 -6.04 9.87 -10.86
N THR A 366 -7.04 9.03 -11.12
CA THR A 366 -8.28 8.96 -10.33
C THR A 366 -8.18 7.99 -9.16
N LEU A 367 -7.18 7.10 -9.15
CA LEU A 367 -6.94 6.19 -8.03
C LEU A 367 -6.61 6.95 -6.75
N ARG A 368 -7.09 6.39 -5.64
CA ARG A 368 -6.72 6.84 -4.29
C ARG A 368 -5.22 6.68 -4.05
N SER A 369 -4.63 7.59 -3.28
CA SER A 369 -3.20 7.57 -2.91
C SER A 369 -2.76 6.24 -2.30
N SER A 370 -3.61 5.61 -1.49
CA SER A 370 -3.33 4.27 -0.93
C SER A 370 -3.24 3.16 -1.97
N LEU A 371 -4.14 3.13 -2.94
CA LEU A 371 -4.08 2.16 -4.04
C LEU A 371 -2.84 2.40 -4.90
N LYS A 372 -2.51 3.67 -5.21
CA LYS A 372 -1.25 4.02 -5.91
C LYS A 372 -0.02 3.50 -5.16
N ALA A 373 0.02 3.69 -3.84
CA ALA A 373 1.15 3.28 -3.02
C ALA A 373 1.35 1.75 -2.97
N ILE A 374 0.25 0.98 -2.92
CA ILE A 374 0.26 -0.49 -2.87
C ILE A 374 0.55 -1.09 -4.25
N LEU A 375 -0.14 -0.63 -5.30
CA LEU A 375 0.02 -1.15 -6.65
C LEU A 375 1.39 -0.81 -7.26
N GLY A 376 2.10 0.16 -6.67
CA GLY A 376 3.47 0.49 -7.02
C GLY A 376 3.58 1.27 -8.32
N ILE A 377 4.84 1.54 -8.70
CA ILE A 377 5.27 2.45 -9.78
C ILE A 377 4.32 2.41 -10.97
N ASP A 378 3.73 3.59 -11.19
CA ASP A 378 2.95 4.03 -12.33
C ASP A 378 2.76 2.92 -13.37
N VAL A 379 1.61 2.25 -13.32
CA VAL A 379 1.25 1.17 -14.25
C VAL A 379 1.58 1.57 -15.69
N TYR A 380 1.50 2.88 -15.98
CA TYR A 380 2.04 3.56 -17.15
C TYR A 380 3.51 3.24 -17.48
N THR A 381 4.47 3.52 -16.61
CA THR A 381 5.90 3.28 -16.87
C THR A 381 6.22 1.79 -16.99
N THR A 382 5.45 0.94 -16.31
CA THR A 382 5.57 -0.53 -16.43
C THR A 382 4.99 -1.01 -17.76
N PHE A 383 3.84 -0.49 -18.17
CA PHE A 383 3.24 -0.76 -19.47
C PHE A 383 4.12 -0.24 -20.61
N ASN A 384 4.62 0.99 -20.56
CA ASN A 384 5.56 1.55 -21.53
C ASN A 384 6.83 0.70 -21.65
N ARG A 385 7.42 0.26 -20.54
CA ARG A 385 8.61 -0.62 -20.58
C ARG A 385 8.27 -1.98 -21.18
N MET A 386 7.10 -2.54 -20.86
CA MET A 386 6.63 -3.78 -21.47
C MET A 386 6.41 -3.61 -22.97
N MET A 387 5.70 -2.58 -23.41
CA MET A 387 5.47 -2.29 -24.83
C MET A 387 6.78 -2.03 -25.57
N ALA A 388 7.71 -1.28 -24.98
CA ALA A 388 9.05 -1.10 -25.51
C ALA A 388 9.83 -2.43 -25.65
N SER A 389 9.66 -3.37 -24.71
CA SER A 389 10.25 -4.71 -24.81
C SER A 389 9.59 -5.61 -25.85
N VAL A 390 8.26 -5.50 -26.02
CA VAL A 390 7.49 -6.26 -27.03
C VAL A 390 7.86 -5.78 -28.44
N VAL A 391 7.99 -4.47 -28.61
CA VAL A 391 8.28 -3.81 -29.89
C VAL A 391 9.79 -3.82 -30.23
N ASP A 392 10.61 -4.38 -29.34
CA ASP A 392 12.02 -4.74 -29.53
C ASP A 392 12.90 -3.59 -30.03
N ASN A 393 13.03 -2.50 -29.26
CA ASN A 393 14.01 -1.40 -29.41
C ASN A 393 14.46 -1.04 -30.85
N ARG A 394 13.54 -1.10 -31.81
CA ARG A 394 13.78 -0.83 -33.23
C ARG A 394 14.04 0.67 -33.39
N GLN A 395 15.07 1.04 -34.15
CA GLN A 395 15.46 2.45 -34.35
C GLN A 395 14.34 3.33 -34.94
N ASN A 396 13.37 2.71 -35.61
CA ASN A 396 12.29 3.39 -36.35
C ASN A 396 10.92 3.32 -35.65
N VAL A 397 10.91 2.92 -34.37
CA VAL A 397 9.68 2.72 -33.60
C VAL A 397 9.82 3.38 -32.23
N ILE A 398 8.89 4.28 -31.90
CA ILE A 398 8.81 4.90 -30.59
C ILE A 398 7.46 4.51 -29.98
N CYS A 399 7.50 3.93 -28.78
CA CYS A 399 6.29 3.69 -27.99
C CYS A 399 6.13 4.82 -26.98
N TYR A 400 4.95 5.44 -26.95
CA TYR A 400 4.61 6.46 -25.98
C TYR A 400 3.16 6.27 -25.51
N LEU A 401 2.96 5.93 -24.23
CA LEU A 401 1.63 5.62 -23.69
C LEU A 401 0.96 4.50 -24.48
N ASP A 402 -0.22 4.79 -25.04
CA ASP A 402 -1.06 3.89 -25.79
C ASP A 402 -0.73 3.93 -27.30
N ASP A 403 0.23 4.79 -27.70
CA ASP A 403 0.60 5.04 -29.09
C ASP A 403 1.91 4.35 -29.48
N ILE A 404 1.91 3.73 -30.67
CA ILE A 404 3.11 3.21 -31.33
C ILE A 404 3.37 4.06 -32.57
N CYS A 405 4.40 4.90 -32.51
CA CYS A 405 4.83 5.74 -33.62
C CYS A 405 5.84 5.01 -34.50
N LEU A 406 5.57 4.97 -35.81
CA LEU A 406 6.45 4.38 -36.82
C LEU A 406 6.93 5.46 -37.79
N PHE A 407 8.24 5.52 -38.04
CA PHE A 407 8.81 6.50 -38.96
C PHE A 407 9.87 5.85 -39.86
N HIS A 408 9.78 6.11 -41.16
CA HIS A 408 10.66 5.56 -42.18
C HIS A 408 10.82 6.60 -43.29
N GLU A 409 11.99 6.65 -43.93
CA GLU A 409 12.27 7.62 -45.00
C GLU A 409 11.51 7.30 -46.31
N ASN A 410 11.23 6.01 -46.55
CA ASN A 410 10.58 5.53 -47.76
C ASN A 410 9.25 4.82 -47.45
N TRP A 411 8.25 5.01 -48.32
CA TRP A 411 6.93 4.39 -48.17
C TRP A 411 6.96 2.85 -48.16
N GLU A 412 7.81 2.25 -48.98
CA GLU A 412 7.93 0.79 -49.04
C GLU A 412 8.45 0.19 -47.72
N ASP A 413 9.40 0.88 -47.08
CA ASP A 413 9.96 0.47 -45.80
C ASP A 413 8.98 0.77 -44.66
N HIS A 414 8.21 1.86 -44.74
CA HIS A 414 7.12 2.14 -43.83
C HIS A 414 6.07 1.01 -43.82
N LEU A 415 5.67 0.53 -45.00
CA LEU A 415 4.74 -0.61 -45.12
C LEU A 415 5.31 -1.93 -44.60
N LYS A 416 6.64 -2.13 -44.66
CA LYS A 416 7.28 -3.29 -44.01
C LYS A 416 7.24 -3.13 -42.48
N GLY A 417 7.61 -1.96 -41.96
CA GLY A 417 7.56 -1.65 -40.54
C GLY A 417 6.18 -1.84 -39.92
N ILE A 418 5.10 -1.40 -40.59
CA ILE A 418 3.72 -1.64 -40.15
C ILE A 418 3.44 -3.15 -40.05
N ARG A 419 3.75 -3.92 -41.11
CA ARG A 419 3.50 -5.38 -41.10
C ARG A 419 4.26 -6.08 -39.98
N ASP A 420 5.50 -5.71 -39.76
CA ASP A 420 6.34 -6.30 -38.73
C ASP A 420 5.80 -6.02 -37.33
N ILE A 421 5.33 -4.79 -37.07
CA ILE A 421 4.70 -4.44 -35.79
C ILE A 421 3.38 -5.15 -35.58
N LEU A 422 2.51 -5.19 -36.59
CA LEU A 422 1.24 -5.93 -36.50
C LEU A 422 1.49 -7.42 -36.21
N LYS A 423 2.53 -8.00 -36.81
CA LYS A 423 2.93 -9.38 -36.55
C LYS A 423 3.43 -9.57 -35.12
N VAL A 424 4.30 -8.68 -34.63
CA VAL A 424 4.82 -8.71 -33.25
C VAL A 424 3.69 -8.58 -32.22
N ILE A 425 2.75 -7.67 -32.45
CA ILE A 425 1.56 -7.50 -31.61
C ILE A 425 0.74 -8.79 -31.59
N GLN A 426 0.51 -9.40 -32.75
CA GLN A 426 -0.22 -10.66 -32.88
C GLN A 426 0.50 -11.83 -32.20
N GLU A 427 1.81 -11.97 -32.40
CA GLU A 427 2.65 -13.02 -31.78
C GLU A 427 2.67 -12.91 -30.25
N ASN A 428 2.57 -11.70 -29.71
CA ASN A 428 2.51 -11.43 -28.27
C ASN A 428 1.08 -11.35 -27.70
N ALA A 429 0.06 -11.74 -28.48
CA ALA A 429 -1.35 -11.76 -28.08
C ALA A 429 -1.91 -10.39 -27.62
N PHE A 430 -1.36 -9.29 -28.13
CA PHE A 430 -1.96 -7.96 -27.96
C PHE A 430 -3.08 -7.75 -28.98
N THR A 431 -4.11 -7.01 -28.58
CA THR A 431 -5.25 -6.68 -29.46
C THR A 431 -5.23 -5.18 -29.71
N ILE A 432 -5.30 -4.77 -30.99
CA ILE A 432 -5.37 -3.36 -31.36
C ILE A 432 -6.85 -2.96 -31.37
N GLN A 433 -7.23 -1.99 -30.52
CA GLN A 433 -8.53 -1.34 -30.60
C GLN A 433 -8.47 -0.27 -31.71
N ALA A 434 -8.65 -0.71 -32.95
CA ALA A 434 -8.68 0.21 -34.09
C ALA A 434 -10.14 0.56 -34.42
N GLU A 435 -10.69 1.59 -33.77
CA GLU A 435 -12.01 2.13 -34.11
C GLU A 435 -11.93 3.12 -35.28
N THR A 436 -10.93 4.01 -35.28
CA THR A 436 -10.74 5.04 -36.31
C THR A 436 -9.31 5.01 -36.84
N VAL A 437 -9.15 5.06 -38.16
CA VAL A 437 -7.86 5.17 -38.85
C VAL A 437 -7.79 6.54 -39.50
N GLU A 438 -6.91 7.38 -38.99
CA GLU A 438 -6.66 8.73 -39.49
C GLU A 438 -5.51 8.70 -40.50
N ILE A 439 -5.76 9.23 -41.70
CA ILE A 439 -4.81 9.20 -42.81
C ILE A 439 -4.77 10.55 -43.52
N ASP A 440 -3.62 10.94 -44.04
CA ASP A 440 -3.48 12.17 -44.85
C ASP A 440 -3.89 11.96 -46.32
N HIS A 441 -4.21 10.73 -46.71
CA HIS A 441 -4.53 10.35 -48.08
C HIS A 441 -6.04 10.19 -48.32
N LYS A 442 -6.70 11.31 -48.66
CA LYS A 442 -8.15 11.42 -48.95
C LYS A 442 -8.76 10.30 -49.84
N PRO A 443 -8.10 9.80 -50.90
CA PRO A 443 -8.67 8.76 -51.76
C PRO A 443 -9.05 7.46 -51.04
N LEU A 444 -8.40 7.15 -49.92
CA LEU A 444 -8.65 5.92 -49.16
C LEU A 444 -9.99 5.93 -48.41
N GLN A 445 -10.58 7.10 -48.10
CA GLN A 445 -11.94 7.19 -47.56
C GLN A 445 -12.99 6.63 -48.51
N PHE A 446 -12.72 6.72 -49.82
CA PHE A 446 -13.65 6.29 -50.86
C PHE A 446 -13.46 4.83 -51.28
N MET A 447 -12.55 4.09 -50.61
CA MET A 447 -12.32 2.67 -50.92
C MET A 447 -13.58 1.80 -50.78
N GLN A 448 -14.48 2.15 -49.86
CA GLN A 448 -15.72 1.40 -49.63
C GLN A 448 -16.80 1.67 -50.69
N GLN A 449 -16.66 2.72 -51.53
CA GLN A 449 -17.75 3.23 -52.37
C GLN A 449 -17.55 3.02 -53.89
N LYS A 450 -16.34 2.66 -54.36
CA LYS A 450 -16.04 2.54 -55.80
C LYS A 450 -15.54 1.16 -56.19
N SER A 451 -15.97 0.66 -57.37
CA SER A 451 -15.43 -0.58 -57.95
C SER A 451 -13.94 -0.38 -58.27
N MET A 452 -13.08 -1.14 -57.59
CA MET A 452 -11.63 -1.02 -57.73
C MET A 452 -11.12 -1.75 -58.98
N LYS A 453 -10.32 -1.06 -59.80
CA LYS A 453 -9.71 -1.63 -61.03
C LYS A 453 -8.32 -2.25 -60.82
N SER A 454 -7.68 -2.02 -59.67
CA SER A 454 -6.34 -2.53 -59.35
C SER A 454 -6.43 -3.73 -58.40
N GLY A 455 -5.96 -4.90 -58.85
CA GLY A 455 -5.96 -6.13 -58.05
C GLY A 455 -5.17 -6.02 -56.74
N ARG A 456 -4.10 -5.20 -56.74
CA ARG A 456 -3.27 -4.97 -55.54
C ARG A 456 -4.03 -4.17 -54.47
N ILE A 457 -4.83 -3.17 -54.87
CA ILE A 457 -5.64 -2.35 -53.95
C ILE A 457 -6.84 -3.17 -53.44
N CYS A 458 -7.45 -4.00 -54.30
CA CYS A 458 -8.53 -4.92 -53.92
C CYS A 458 -8.08 -5.92 -52.84
N TRP A 459 -6.87 -6.48 -52.96
CA TRP A 459 -6.31 -7.38 -51.96
C TRP A 459 -6.13 -6.70 -50.59
N TRP A 460 -5.61 -5.48 -50.57
CA TRP A 460 -5.52 -4.68 -49.34
C TRP A 460 -6.89 -4.35 -48.74
N PHE A 461 -7.89 -4.05 -49.58
CA PHE A 461 -9.25 -3.81 -49.11
C PHE A 461 -9.87 -5.03 -48.42
N LEU A 462 -9.70 -6.23 -48.99
CA LEU A 462 -10.18 -7.48 -48.39
C LEU A 462 -9.53 -7.77 -47.04
N ILE A 463 -8.23 -7.45 -46.89
CA ILE A 463 -7.54 -7.55 -45.61
C ILE A 463 -8.13 -6.55 -44.61
N LEU A 464 -8.32 -5.30 -45.02
CA LEU A 464 -8.84 -4.24 -44.17
C LEU A 464 -10.29 -4.48 -43.74
N GLN A 465 -11.11 -5.20 -44.54
CA GLN A 465 -12.46 -5.60 -44.18
C GLN A 465 -12.54 -6.55 -42.98
N ASN A 466 -11.46 -7.28 -42.67
CA ASN A 466 -11.41 -8.13 -41.49
C ASN A 466 -11.34 -7.30 -40.19
N PHE A 467 -11.12 -5.99 -40.29
CA PHE A 467 -11.06 -5.05 -39.18
C PHE A 467 -12.25 -4.08 -39.24
N LYS A 468 -12.88 -3.79 -38.10
CA LYS A 468 -13.99 -2.81 -38.01
C LYS A 468 -13.45 -1.38 -37.96
N LEU A 469 -12.92 -0.89 -39.09
CA LEU A 469 -12.21 0.41 -39.18
C LEU A 469 -13.11 1.51 -39.74
N GLU A 470 -13.14 2.68 -39.09
CA GLU A 470 -13.63 3.94 -39.66
C GLU A 470 -12.47 4.76 -40.24
N ILE A 471 -12.40 4.95 -41.57
CA ILE A 471 -11.30 5.71 -42.21
C ILE A 471 -11.64 7.21 -42.28
N LYS A 472 -10.87 8.04 -41.58
CA LYS A 472 -11.01 9.51 -41.61
C LYS A 472 -9.77 10.14 -42.27
N ALA A 473 -9.98 10.96 -43.28
CA ALA A 473 -8.91 11.74 -43.87
C ALA A 473 -8.72 13.03 -43.09
N ILE A 474 -7.50 13.32 -42.69
CA ILE A 474 -7.12 14.52 -41.96
C ILE A 474 -6.12 15.31 -42.81
N SER A 475 -6.29 16.64 -42.88
CA SER A 475 -5.31 17.49 -43.54
C SER A 475 -4.01 17.46 -42.74
N GLY A 476 -2.84 17.43 -43.39
CA GLY A 476 -1.55 17.45 -42.68
C GLY A 476 -1.41 18.63 -41.72
N THR A 477 -2.04 19.78 -42.03
CA THR A 477 -2.09 20.99 -41.18
C THR A 477 -2.89 20.83 -39.89
N THR A 478 -3.79 19.84 -39.82
CA THR A 478 -4.63 19.54 -38.66
C THR A 478 -4.13 18.34 -37.85
N ASN A 479 -3.12 17.62 -38.36
CA ASN A 479 -2.47 16.51 -37.66
C ASN A 479 -1.36 17.02 -36.70
N ILE A 480 -1.78 17.82 -35.72
CA ILE A 480 -0.90 18.60 -34.83
C ILE A 480 0.00 17.69 -33.96
N VAL A 481 -0.49 16.49 -33.61
CA VAL A 481 0.24 15.54 -32.74
C VAL A 481 1.41 14.89 -33.49
N ALA A 482 1.23 14.48 -34.76
CA ALA A 482 2.33 13.99 -35.59
C ALA A 482 3.37 15.09 -35.89
N ASP A 483 2.92 16.34 -35.98
CA ASP A 483 3.77 17.51 -36.25
C ASP A 483 4.63 17.95 -35.04
N MET A 484 4.28 17.54 -33.81
CA MET A 484 5.14 17.74 -32.63
C MET A 484 6.39 16.85 -32.65
N LEU A 485 6.31 15.65 -33.23
CA LEU A 485 7.43 14.70 -33.30
C LEU A 485 8.36 14.95 -34.50
N SER A 486 7.84 15.51 -35.60
CA SER A 486 8.62 15.81 -36.82
C SER A 486 9.51 17.05 -36.70
N ARG A 487 9.29 17.90 -35.67
CA ARG A 487 9.95 19.21 -35.50
C ARG A 487 10.94 19.27 -34.34
N VAL A 488 11.42 18.12 -33.85
CA VAL A 488 12.60 18.11 -32.97
C VAL A 488 13.82 18.46 -33.83
N THR A 489 14.14 19.74 -33.93
CA THR A 489 15.46 20.17 -34.38
C THR A 489 16.46 19.71 -33.34
N LEU A 490 17.33 18.76 -33.73
CA LEU A 490 18.54 18.44 -32.98
C LEU A 490 19.33 19.74 -32.78
N SER A 491 19.32 20.26 -31.56
CA SER A 491 20.22 21.32 -31.10
C SER A 491 21.34 20.73 -30.27
#